data_AF-A0A966RMW0-F1
#
_entry.id   AF-A0A966RMW0-F1
#
_cell.length_a   1.000
_cell.length_b   1.000
_cell.length_c   1.000
_cell.angle_alpha   90.00
_cell.angle_beta   90.00
_cell.angle_gamma   90.00
#
_symmetry.space_group_name_H-M   'P 1'
#
loop_
_entity.id
_entity.type
_entity.pdbx_description
1 polymer ?
#
loop_
_entity_poly.entity_id
_entity_poly.type
_entity_poly.pdbx_seq_one_letter_code
_entity_poly.pdbx_strand_id
1 'polypeptide(L)' 'MKNGLLLVFSMMLLVQNTVAQNEIPPQPITTGVPFLLIAADARAGGMGDIGVATSADAFSQQWNPSKYAFSIAQSGFGV' A
#
# COMPACT_ATOMS: atom_id res chain seq x y z
N MET A 1 3.69 58.97 23.06
CA MET A 1 3.50 58.53 21.64
C MET A 1 4.40 57.36 21.25
N LYS A 2 5.68 57.33 21.67
CA LYS A 2 6.65 56.28 21.30
C LYS A 2 6.28 54.87 21.81
N ASN A 3 5.75 54.77 23.03
CA ASN A 3 5.42 53.48 23.67
C ASN A 3 4.13 52.84 23.10
N GLY A 4 3.18 53.67 22.63
CA GLY A 4 1.97 53.18 21.96
C GLY A 4 2.28 52.60 20.58
N LEU A 5 3.23 53.20 19.86
CA LEU A 5 3.70 52.70 18.56
C LEU A 5 4.39 51.34 18.68
N LEU A 6 5.21 51.16 19.73
CA LEU A 6 5.85 49.88 20.07
C LEU A 6 4.84 48.77 20.39
N LEU A 7 3.73 49.11 21.07
CA LEU A 7 2.66 48.17 21.41
C LEU A 7 1.90 47.69 20.16
N VAL A 8 1.61 48.60 19.23
CA VAL A 8 0.97 48.27 17.95
C VAL A 8 1.88 47.38 17.09
N PHE A 9 3.18 47.67 17.06
CA PHE A 9 4.16 46.86 16.34
C PHE A 9 4.29 45.44 16.93
N SER A 10 4.28 45.31 18.26
CA SER A 10 4.28 44.02 18.96
C SER A 10 3.03 43.19 18.65
N MET A 11 1.85 43.82 18.62
CA MET A 11 0.59 43.16 18.27
C MET A 11 0.59 42.63 16.83
N MET A 12 1.25 43.34 15.91
CA MET A 12 1.34 42.97 14.50
C MET A 12 2.24 41.77 14.26
N LEU A 13 3.24 41.53 15.13
CA LEU A 13 4.13 40.37 15.07
C LEU A 13 3.46 39.07 15.54
N LEU A 14 2.37 39.15 16.33
CA LEU A 14 1.63 38.00 16.85
C LEU A 14 0.65 37.37 15.84
N VAL A 15 0.38 38.03 14.71
CA VAL A 15 -0.59 37.57 13.70
C VAL A 15 0.13 36.93 12.50
N GLN A 16 0.90 35.88 12.74
CA GLN A 16 1.55 35.11 11.68
C GLN A 16 0.72 33.84 11.39
N ASN A 17 0.13 33.75 10.19
CA ASN A 17 -0.51 32.53 9.71
C ASN A 17 0.54 31.62 9.07
N THR A 18 0.96 30.56 9.76
CA THR A 18 1.85 29.53 9.21
C THR A 18 1.05 28.41 8.57
N VAL A 19 1.17 28.25 7.25
CA VAL A 19 0.64 27.08 6.51
C VAL A 19 1.79 26.08 6.36
N ALA A 20 1.68 24.89 6.97
CA ALA A 20 2.82 23.99 7.17
C ALA A 20 2.96 22.85 6.15
N GLN A 21 1.95 22.51 5.34
CA GLN A 21 2.09 21.50 4.28
C GLN A 21 1.11 21.78 3.13
N ASN A 22 1.58 21.62 1.88
CA ASN A 22 0.69 21.37 0.75
C ASN A 22 0.27 19.90 0.84
N GLU A 23 -1.02 19.61 1.01
CA GLU A 23 -1.54 18.25 0.91
C GLU A 23 -1.42 17.79 -0.54
N ILE A 24 -0.50 16.84 -0.80
CA ILE A 24 -0.47 16.15 -2.08
C ILE A 24 -1.52 15.04 -1.99
N PRO A 25 -2.59 15.07 -2.81
CA PRO A 25 -3.58 14.02 -2.80
C PRO A 25 -2.94 12.68 -3.21
N PRO A 26 -3.43 11.54 -2.67
CA PRO A 26 -2.96 10.23 -3.10
C PRO A 26 -3.12 10.05 -4.61
N GLN A 27 -2.04 9.65 -5.28
CA GLN A 27 -2.02 9.37 -6.72
C GLN A 27 -1.77 7.86 -6.93
N PRO A 28 -2.80 7.00 -6.81
CA PRO A 28 -2.64 5.57 -7.00
C PRO A 28 -2.37 5.24 -8.48
N ILE A 29 -1.59 4.19 -8.72
CA ILE A 29 -1.38 3.66 -10.07
C ILE A 29 -2.66 2.94 -10.51
N THR A 30 -3.22 3.34 -11.64
CA THR A 30 -4.39 2.67 -12.23
C THR A 30 -3.92 1.44 -13.01
N THR A 31 -4.24 0.25 -12.53
CA THR A 31 -4.01 -1.00 -13.25
C THR A 31 -5.24 -1.35 -14.07
N GLY A 32 -5.07 -1.96 -15.24
CA GLY A 32 -6.21 -2.33 -16.10
C GLY A 32 -7.11 -3.41 -15.49
N VAL A 33 -6.55 -4.26 -14.62
CA VAL A 33 -7.23 -5.41 -14.04
C VAL A 33 -6.95 -5.50 -12.53
N PRO A 34 -7.54 -4.60 -11.70
CA PRO A 34 -7.16 -4.47 -10.29
C PRO A 34 -7.52 -5.70 -9.45
N PHE A 35 -8.50 -6.51 -9.88
CA PHE A 35 -8.90 -7.71 -9.14
C PHE A 35 -7.85 -8.83 -9.17
N LEU A 36 -6.89 -8.81 -10.10
CA LEU A 36 -5.79 -9.81 -10.12
C LEU A 36 -4.86 -9.67 -8.91
N LEU A 37 -4.86 -8.50 -8.26
CA LEU A 37 -4.07 -8.24 -7.05
C LEU A 37 -4.74 -8.79 -5.78
N ILE A 38 -6.01 -9.21 -5.86
CA ILE A 38 -6.74 -9.76 -4.71
C ILE A 38 -6.43 -11.24 -4.59
N ALA A 39 -6.00 -11.70 -3.41
CA ALA A 39 -5.80 -13.12 -3.14
C ALA A 39 -7.08 -13.93 -3.38
N ALA A 40 -6.99 -14.93 -4.26
CA ALA A 40 -8.10 -15.85 -4.54
C ALA A 40 -8.08 -17.10 -3.62
N ASP A 41 -7.22 -17.12 -2.60
CA ASP A 41 -7.04 -18.24 -1.69
C ASP A 41 -7.01 -17.81 -0.22
N ALA A 42 -7.56 -18.67 0.65
CA ALA A 42 -7.65 -18.38 2.08
C ALA A 42 -6.30 -18.49 2.80
N ARG A 43 -5.34 -19.27 2.27
CA ARG A 43 -4.07 -19.57 2.95
C ARG A 43 -3.13 -18.37 2.85
N ALA A 44 -2.78 -17.92 1.66
CA ALA A 44 -1.92 -16.77 1.47
C ALA A 44 -2.62 -15.48 1.95
N GLY A 45 -3.91 -15.33 1.68
CA GLY A 45 -4.71 -14.20 2.18
C GLY A 45 -4.73 -14.13 3.71
N GLY A 46 -4.92 -15.26 4.41
CA GLY A 46 -4.86 -15.33 5.87
C GLY A 46 -3.47 -15.06 6.46
N MET A 47 -2.41 -15.21 5.66
CA MET A 47 -1.05 -14.87 6.04
C MET A 47 -0.65 -13.42 5.67
N GLY A 48 -1.58 -12.64 5.11
CA GLY A 48 -1.32 -11.26 4.66
C GLY A 48 -0.70 -11.20 3.26
N ASP A 49 -1.25 -11.96 2.32
CA ASP A 49 -0.90 -11.94 0.90
C ASP A 49 0.56 -12.38 0.60
N ILE A 50 1.08 -13.34 1.37
CA ILE A 50 2.48 -13.82 1.27
C ILE A 50 2.62 -15.21 0.62
N GLY A 51 1.98 -15.45 -0.53
CA GLY A 51 1.96 -16.79 -1.17
C GLY A 51 3.20 -17.18 -1.99
N VAL A 52 4.17 -16.26 -2.21
CA VAL A 52 5.29 -16.46 -3.18
C VAL A 52 6.29 -17.54 -2.74
N ALA A 53 6.62 -17.58 -1.45
CA ALA A 53 7.64 -18.45 -0.87
C ALA A 53 7.07 -19.56 0.03
N THR A 54 5.78 -19.86 -0.11
CA THR A 54 5.13 -20.96 0.61
C THR A 54 5.39 -22.31 -0.06
N SER A 55 5.06 -23.41 0.61
CA SER A 55 5.03 -24.73 -0.03
C SER A 55 4.05 -24.77 -1.20
N ALA A 56 4.33 -25.64 -2.18
CA ALA A 56 3.48 -25.85 -3.35
C ALA A 56 2.04 -26.24 -2.95
N ASP A 57 1.06 -25.64 -3.61
CA ASP A 57 -0.37 -25.86 -3.41
C ASP A 57 -1.17 -25.57 -4.69
N ALA A 58 -2.48 -25.86 -4.67
CA ALA A 58 -3.35 -25.65 -5.83
C ALA A 58 -3.42 -24.18 -6.28
N PHE A 59 -3.16 -23.22 -5.38
CA PHE A 59 -3.23 -21.78 -5.64
C PHE A 59 -1.87 -21.17 -6.06
N SER A 60 -0.86 -22.01 -6.26
CA SER A 60 0.47 -21.57 -6.66
C SER A 60 0.48 -20.87 -8.02
N GLN A 61 -0.52 -21.09 -8.89
CA GLN A 61 -0.69 -20.33 -10.15
C GLN A 61 -0.77 -18.82 -9.94
N GLN A 62 -1.44 -18.34 -8.89
CA GLN A 62 -1.59 -16.90 -8.63
C GLN A 62 -0.29 -16.28 -8.09
N TRP A 63 0.43 -17.02 -7.25
CA TRP A 63 1.56 -16.49 -6.49
C TRP A 63 2.92 -16.78 -7.10
N ASN A 64 3.16 -18.04 -7.47
CA ASN A 64 4.41 -18.51 -8.03
C ASN A 64 4.22 -19.91 -8.67
N PRO A 65 3.98 -19.99 -9.99
CA PRO A 65 3.83 -21.25 -10.71
C PRO A 65 5.05 -22.18 -10.62
N SER A 66 6.26 -21.65 -10.38
CA SER A 66 7.46 -22.50 -10.25
C SER A 66 7.41 -23.44 -9.04
N LYS A 67 6.57 -23.14 -8.04
CA LYS A 67 6.35 -24.02 -6.88
C LYS A 67 5.83 -25.40 -7.28
N TYR A 68 5.11 -25.53 -8.40
CA TYR A 68 4.59 -26.84 -8.85
C TYR A 68 5.69 -27.87 -9.11
N ALA A 69 6.91 -27.44 -9.47
CA ALA A 69 8.05 -28.33 -9.63
C ALA A 69 8.47 -29.03 -8.32
N PHE A 70 8.08 -28.47 -7.17
CA PHE A 70 8.37 -29.00 -5.83
C PHE A 70 7.11 -29.59 -5.16
N SER A 71 6.04 -29.83 -5.93
CA SER A 71 4.84 -30.46 -5.42
C SER A 71 5.10 -31.92 -5.05
N ILE A 72 4.80 -32.28 -3.80
CA ILE A 72 4.80 -33.68 -3.35
C ILE A 72 3.53 -34.43 -3.78
N ALA A 73 2.47 -33.70 -4.14
CA ALA A 73 1.23 -34.29 -4.62
C ALA A 73 1.38 -34.67 -6.10
N GLN A 74 0.96 -35.89 -6.43
CA GLN A 74 0.88 -36.37 -7.80
C GLN A 74 -0.14 -35.52 -8.57
N SER A 75 0.27 -34.95 -9.70
CA SER A 75 -0.59 -34.22 -10.62
C SER A 75 -0.46 -34.85 -12.01
N GLY A 76 -1.54 -34.87 -12.77
CA GLY A 76 -1.59 -35.46 -14.10
C GLY A 76 -2.41 -34.58 -15.03
N PHE A 77 -2.11 -34.66 -16.32
CA PHE A 77 -2.91 -34.06 -17.38
C PHE A 77 -3.78 -35.15 -18.01
N GLY A 78 -5.09 -34.91 -18.10
CA GLY A 78 -6.01 -35.76 -18.85
C GLY A 78 -6.13 -35.22 -20.27
N VAL A 79 -6.05 -36.10 -21.27
CA VAL A 79 -6.38 -35.81 -22.68
C VAL A 79 -7.81 -36.22 -22.94
#